data_AF-A0A9R1BE98-F1
#
_entry.id   AF-A0A9R1BE98-F1
#
_cell.length_a   1.000
_cell.length_b   1.000
_cell.length_c   1.000
_cell.angle_alpha   90.00
_cell.angle_beta   90.00
_cell.angle_gamma   90.00
#
_symmetry.space_group_name_H-M   'P 1'
#
loop_
_entity.id
_entity.type
_entity.pdbx_description
1 polymer ?
#
loop_
_entity_poly.entity_id
_entity_poly.type
_entity_poly.pdbx_seq_one_letter_code
_entity_poly.pdbx_strand_id
1 'polypeptide(L)'
;MATAVTASATAATRFTRLAGVALRRSSCRPHTAVRFQRPGLTTTALLRPTELKPKDQGQPETLDYRVFLVDGADRKVSPWHDVPLRAGDGAFHFIVEIPKESSAKMEVATDEAYTPIKQDTKKGNLRYYPYNINWNYGLLPQTWEDPTAANADVEGALGDNDPVDVVEIGERRANIGDVLRGTLTAIRDWFRDYKIPDGKPANRFGLGNKPTSKEYALKVIEETNESWEKLVKRKIPAGELSLA
;
A
#
# COMPACT_ATOMS: atom_id res chain seq x y z
N MET A 1 20.33 6.81 17.55
CA MET A 1 19.58 7.44 16.45
C MET A 1 19.24 6.34 15.48
N ALA A 2 17.96 6.06 15.31
CA ALA A 2 17.51 4.76 14.85
C ALA A 2 16.12 4.95 14.16
N THR A 3 15.95 4.36 12.98
CA THR A 3 14.88 4.47 11.96
C THR A 3 14.32 3.08 11.63
N ALA A 4 13.10 2.69 12.05
CA ALA A 4 12.52 1.42 11.58
C ALA A 4 11.47 1.68 10.50
N VAL A 5 11.72 1.14 9.30
CA VAL A 5 10.70 0.74 8.35
C VAL A 5 10.41 -0.72 8.68
N THR A 6 9.16 -1.08 8.91
CA THR A 6 8.81 -2.44 9.34
C THR A 6 7.84 -3.08 8.36
N ALA A 7 8.36 -4.02 7.57
CA ALA A 7 7.58 -5.02 6.87
C ALA A 7 6.91 -5.95 7.89
N SER A 8 5.58 -6.03 7.90
CA SER A 8 4.88 -7.12 8.59
C SER A 8 4.85 -8.32 7.63
N ALA A 9 4.81 -9.56 8.13
CA ALA A 9 4.74 -10.75 7.28
C ALA A 9 3.73 -11.72 7.87
N THR A 10 2.80 -12.23 7.06
CA THR A 10 1.89 -13.33 7.45
C THR A 10 2.07 -14.50 6.47
N ALA A 11 2.41 -15.67 7.01
CA ALA A 11 2.63 -16.88 6.22
C ALA A 11 1.30 -17.52 5.78
N ALA A 12 1.11 -17.74 4.48
CA ALA A 12 0.00 -18.52 3.93
C ALA A 12 0.51 -19.80 3.25
N THR A 13 0.03 -20.94 3.76
CA THR A 13 0.33 -22.31 3.29
C THR A 13 -0.43 -22.61 2.00
N ARG A 14 0.28 -22.93 0.91
CA ARG A 14 -0.33 -23.35 -0.38
C ARG A 14 -0.62 -24.85 -0.42
N PHE A 15 -1.83 -25.23 -0.82
CA PHE A 15 -2.17 -26.57 -1.32
C PHE A 15 -2.20 -26.56 -2.85
N THR A 16 -1.32 -27.34 -3.48
CA THR A 16 -1.32 -27.59 -4.93
C THR A 16 -2.27 -28.72 -5.29
N ARG A 17 -3.10 -28.53 -6.33
CA ARG A 17 -3.76 -29.63 -7.05
C ARG A 17 -3.46 -29.50 -8.55
N LEU A 18 -2.76 -30.50 -9.07
CA LEU A 18 -2.50 -30.71 -10.50
C LEU A 18 -3.73 -31.32 -11.17
N ALA A 19 -4.12 -30.79 -12.33
CA ALA A 19 -4.83 -31.55 -13.34
C ALA A 19 -4.56 -30.92 -14.73
N GLY A 20 -3.89 -31.69 -15.59
CA GLY A 20 -3.71 -31.35 -17.00
C GLY A 20 -4.86 -31.92 -17.84
N VAL A 21 -5.19 -31.24 -18.94
CA VAL A 21 -5.92 -31.82 -20.07
C VAL A 21 -5.40 -31.24 -21.39
N ALA A 22 -5.35 -32.11 -22.39
CA ALA A 22 -4.66 -32.03 -23.66
C ALA A 22 -5.22 -31.02 -24.69
N LEU A 23 -4.31 -30.58 -25.58
CA LEU A 23 -4.58 -29.80 -26.79
C LEU A 23 -5.38 -30.61 -27.84
N ARG A 24 -6.37 -29.95 -28.46
CA ARG A 24 -6.82 -30.27 -29.82
C ARG A 24 -6.71 -29.02 -30.70
N ARG A 25 -6.03 -29.16 -31.83
CA ARG A 25 -5.91 -28.16 -32.89
C ARG A 25 -7.11 -28.25 -33.82
N SER A 26 -7.74 -27.11 -34.11
CA SER A 26 -8.62 -26.93 -35.26
C SER A 26 -8.35 -25.56 -35.89
N SER A 27 -8.01 -25.58 -37.17
CA SER A 27 -7.80 -24.40 -38.02
C SER A 27 -9.12 -23.90 -38.59
N CYS A 28 -9.38 -22.59 -38.58
CA CYS A 28 -10.06 -21.90 -39.70
C CYS A 28 -10.00 -20.37 -39.60
N ARG A 29 -9.39 -19.79 -40.66
CA ARG A 29 -9.63 -18.54 -41.42
C ARG A 29 -9.62 -17.16 -40.72
N PRO A 30 -9.01 -16.14 -41.36
CA PRO A 30 -8.80 -14.83 -40.75
C PRO A 30 -10.07 -13.98 -40.84
N HIS A 31 -10.58 -13.54 -39.70
CA HIS A 31 -11.49 -12.41 -39.64
C HIS A 31 -10.68 -11.11 -39.72
N THR A 32 -11.17 -10.19 -40.54
CA THR A 32 -10.69 -8.82 -40.73
C THR A 32 -10.43 -8.16 -39.38
N ALA A 33 -9.17 -7.82 -39.10
CA ALA A 33 -8.78 -7.16 -37.87
C ALA A 33 -9.28 -5.71 -37.91
N VAL A 34 -10.42 -5.45 -37.26
CA VAL A 34 -10.80 -4.08 -36.87
C VAL A 34 -9.76 -3.65 -35.84
N ARG A 35 -8.83 -2.81 -36.28
CA ARG A 35 -7.80 -2.20 -35.44
C ARG A 35 -8.48 -1.23 -34.48
N PHE A 36 -8.95 -1.73 -33.34
CA PHE A 36 -9.24 -0.88 -32.19
C PHE A 36 -7.93 -0.21 -31.82
N GLN A 37 -7.80 1.06 -32.19
CA GLN A 37 -6.82 1.94 -31.59
C GLN A 37 -7.16 1.98 -30.10
N ARG A 38 -6.35 1.28 -29.29
CA ARG A 38 -6.33 1.50 -27.85
C ARG A 38 -6.08 2.99 -27.65
N PRO A 39 -6.85 3.70 -26.81
CA PRO A 39 -6.48 5.05 -26.42
C PRO A 39 -5.06 4.96 -25.84
N GLY A 40 -4.13 5.67 -26.50
CA GLY A 40 -2.78 5.85 -25.98
C GLY A 40 -2.86 6.47 -24.59
N LEU A 41 -1.87 6.18 -23.76
CA LEU A 41 -1.72 6.74 -22.41
C LEU A 41 -2.15 8.21 -22.41
N THR A 42 -3.21 8.49 -21.66
CA THR A 42 -3.59 9.84 -21.30
C THR A 42 -2.36 10.49 -20.69
N THR A 43 -1.91 11.58 -21.33
CA THR A 43 -0.91 12.49 -20.76
C THR A 43 -1.33 12.77 -19.33
N THR A 44 -0.53 12.32 -18.37
CA THR A 44 -0.66 12.72 -16.97
C THR A 44 -0.48 14.23 -16.96
N ALA A 45 -1.58 14.98 -17.03
CA ALA A 45 -1.58 16.37 -16.60
C ALA A 45 -0.91 16.34 -15.23
N LEU A 46 0.23 17.03 -15.10
CA LEU A 46 1.13 16.97 -13.94
C LEU A 46 0.29 16.91 -12.66
N LEU A 47 0.12 15.71 -12.11
CA LEU A 47 -0.69 15.51 -10.92
C LEU A 47 -0.02 16.35 -9.85
N ARG A 48 -0.70 17.37 -9.34
CA ARG A 48 -0.19 18.20 -8.24
C ARG A 48 -0.71 17.58 -6.95
N PRO A 49 0.13 16.91 -6.15
CA PRO A 49 -0.35 16.22 -4.94
C PRO A 49 -1.03 17.18 -3.95
N THR A 50 -0.66 18.46 -3.98
CA THR A 50 -1.30 19.54 -3.22
C THR A 50 -2.75 19.84 -3.63
N GLU A 51 -3.20 19.37 -4.79
CA GLU A 51 -4.57 19.54 -5.29
C GLU A 51 -5.43 18.30 -5.07
N LEU A 52 -4.85 17.20 -4.60
CA LEU A 52 -5.57 15.97 -4.30
C LEU A 52 -6.41 16.15 -3.05
N LYS A 53 -7.61 15.57 -3.07
CA LYS A 53 -8.55 15.64 -1.96
C LYS A 53 -9.20 14.28 -1.72
N PRO A 54 -9.46 13.91 -0.45
CA PRO A 54 -10.30 12.78 -0.13
C PRO A 54 -11.75 13.06 -0.54
N LYS A 55 -12.44 12.02 -1.00
CA LYS A 55 -13.85 12.03 -1.36
C LYS A 55 -14.52 10.77 -0.82
N ASP A 56 -15.38 10.98 0.15
CA ASP A 56 -16.20 9.94 0.75
C ASP A 56 -17.20 9.35 -0.24
N GLN A 57 -17.35 8.04 -0.19
CA GLN A 57 -18.39 7.29 -0.88
C GLN A 57 -18.96 6.25 0.08
N GLY A 58 -20.29 6.24 0.25
CA GLY A 58 -20.95 5.44 1.28
C GLY A 58 -21.09 6.20 2.61
N GLN A 59 -21.63 5.54 3.61
CA GLN A 59 -21.77 6.10 4.96
C GLN A 59 -20.55 5.72 5.81
N PRO A 60 -19.96 6.63 6.60
CA PRO A 60 -18.92 6.25 7.54
C PRO A 60 -19.36 5.11 8.47
N GLU A 61 -18.41 4.30 8.92
CA GLU A 61 -18.65 3.15 9.80
C GLU A 61 -19.56 2.06 9.17
N THR A 62 -19.47 1.87 7.86
CA THR A 62 -20.12 0.75 7.14
C THR A 62 -19.12 -0.04 6.28
N LEU A 63 -19.49 -1.26 5.88
CA LEU A 63 -18.62 -2.14 5.07
C LEU A 63 -18.40 -1.61 3.63
N ASP A 64 -19.32 -0.80 3.12
CA ASP A 64 -19.28 -0.18 1.79
C ASP A 64 -18.61 1.20 1.78
N TYR A 65 -18.23 1.73 2.95
CA TYR A 65 -17.53 3.02 3.04
C TYR A 65 -16.17 2.98 2.36
N ARG A 66 -15.91 3.97 1.52
CA ARG A 66 -14.64 4.19 0.82
C ARG A 66 -14.27 5.66 0.84
N VAL A 67 -12.98 5.94 0.97
CA VAL A 67 -12.41 7.26 0.71
C VAL A 67 -11.56 7.18 -0.55
N PHE A 68 -12.06 7.76 -1.64
CA PHE A 68 -11.29 7.91 -2.87
C PHE A 68 -10.42 9.16 -2.81
N LEU A 69 -9.25 9.14 -3.45
CA LEU A 69 -8.58 10.39 -3.81
C LEU A 69 -9.10 10.88 -5.15
N VAL A 70 -9.30 12.19 -5.25
CA VAL A 70 -9.66 12.87 -6.49
C VAL A 70 -8.75 14.07 -6.76
N ASP A 71 -8.52 14.38 -8.02
CA ASP A 71 -7.81 15.59 -8.43
C ASP A 71 -8.73 16.83 -8.48
N GLY A 72 -8.17 17.98 -8.88
CA GLY A 72 -8.93 19.24 -9.02
C GLY A 72 -10.07 19.21 -10.05
N ALA A 73 -10.17 18.15 -10.87
CA ALA A 73 -11.24 17.90 -11.83
C ALA A 73 -12.16 16.76 -11.39
N ASP A 74 -12.14 16.37 -10.10
CA ASP A 74 -12.95 15.29 -9.52
C ASP A 74 -12.68 13.89 -10.13
N ARG A 75 -11.56 13.72 -10.83
CA ARG A 75 -11.17 12.42 -11.40
C ARG A 75 -10.50 11.59 -10.31
N LYS A 76 -10.87 10.31 -10.21
CA LYS A 76 -10.28 9.37 -9.25
C LYS A 76 -8.79 9.17 -9.54
N VAL A 77 -8.03 9.11 -8.47
CA VAL A 77 -6.57 8.94 -8.44
C VAL A 77 -6.29 7.82 -7.46
N SER A 78 -5.44 6.86 -7.84
CA SER A 78 -4.98 5.83 -6.94
C SER A 78 -4.00 6.42 -5.91
N PRO A 79 -4.31 6.39 -4.58
CA PRO A 79 -3.33 6.76 -3.56
C PRO A 79 -2.07 5.91 -3.64
N TRP A 80 -2.17 4.65 -4.09
CA TRP A 80 -1.02 3.77 -4.19
C TRP A 80 -0.20 4.01 -5.46
N HIS A 81 -0.82 4.13 -6.62
CA HIS A 81 -0.11 4.08 -7.90
C HIS A 81 0.17 5.45 -8.53
N ASP A 82 -0.76 6.40 -8.37
CA ASP A 82 -0.72 7.64 -9.13
C ASP A 82 -0.02 8.78 -8.37
N VAL A 83 0.02 8.73 -7.04
CA VAL A 83 0.75 9.72 -6.24
C VAL A 83 2.26 9.46 -6.34
N PRO A 84 3.08 10.43 -6.76
CA PRO A 84 4.52 10.23 -6.86
C PRO A 84 5.14 9.90 -5.50
N LEU A 85 6.01 8.89 -5.41
CA LEU A 85 6.75 8.59 -4.17
C LEU A 85 7.56 9.80 -3.68
N ARG A 86 8.30 10.44 -4.60
CA ARG A 86 9.26 11.50 -4.28
C ARG A 86 8.60 12.88 -4.41
N ALA A 87 8.77 13.72 -3.39
CA ALA A 87 8.23 15.09 -3.33
C ALA A 87 9.28 16.18 -3.60
N GLY A 88 10.51 15.80 -3.99
CA GLY A 88 11.63 16.72 -4.16
C GLY A 88 12.38 17.05 -2.86
N ASP A 89 13.63 17.51 -2.98
CA ASP A 89 14.53 17.87 -1.87
C ASP A 89 14.74 16.76 -0.83
N GLY A 90 14.71 15.49 -1.26
CA GLY A 90 14.83 14.34 -0.36
C GLY A 90 13.60 14.07 0.52
N ALA A 91 12.46 14.71 0.22
CA ALA A 91 11.18 14.43 0.85
C ALA A 91 10.37 13.40 0.05
N PHE A 92 9.43 12.76 0.73
CA PHE A 92 8.51 11.77 0.20
C PHE A 92 7.07 12.26 0.37
N HIS A 93 6.18 11.82 -0.51
CA HIS A 93 4.75 11.87 -0.25
C HIS A 93 4.36 10.71 0.67
N PHE A 94 3.39 10.97 1.53
CA PHE A 94 2.82 10.01 2.47
C PHE A 94 1.30 10.16 2.41
N ILE A 95 0.59 9.04 2.27
CA ILE A 95 -0.88 9.02 2.27
C ILE A 95 -1.33 8.64 3.67
N VAL A 96 -2.14 9.49 4.30
CA VAL A 96 -2.70 9.21 5.62
C VAL A 96 -3.89 8.27 5.47
N GLU A 97 -3.84 7.13 6.14
CA GLU A 97 -4.94 6.17 6.22
C GLU A 97 -5.67 6.30 7.55
N ILE A 98 -4.92 6.35 8.66
CA ILE A 98 -5.47 6.41 10.01
C ILE A 98 -5.00 7.71 10.67
N PRO A 99 -5.91 8.65 10.94
CA PRO A 99 -5.61 9.86 11.69
C PRO A 99 -5.03 9.56 13.07
N LYS A 100 -4.08 10.40 13.50
CA LYS A 100 -3.65 10.46 14.90
C LYS A 100 -4.85 10.50 15.85
N GLU A 101 -4.75 9.81 16.97
CA GLU A 101 -5.78 9.69 18.02
C GLU A 101 -7.09 9.07 17.53
N SER A 102 -7.01 8.11 16.60
CA SER A 102 -8.15 7.30 16.16
C SER A 102 -7.83 5.80 16.17
N SER A 103 -8.84 4.94 16.04
CA SER A 103 -8.69 3.48 16.17
C SER A 103 -9.29 2.68 15.00
N ALA A 104 -10.05 3.30 14.09
CA ALA A 104 -10.54 2.60 12.90
C ALA A 104 -9.35 2.14 12.06
N LYS A 105 -9.23 0.83 11.82
CA LYS A 105 -8.14 0.30 10.99
C LYS A 105 -8.48 0.54 9.52
N MET A 106 -8.18 1.74 9.05
CA MET A 106 -8.30 2.12 7.66
C MET A 106 -7.04 1.69 6.89
N GLU A 107 -7.20 1.23 5.67
CA GLU A 107 -6.11 0.80 4.79
C GLU A 107 -6.50 0.99 3.33
N VAL A 108 -5.49 1.16 2.48
CA VAL A 108 -5.68 1.15 1.03
C VAL A 108 -6.22 -0.22 0.58
N ALA A 109 -7.27 -0.21 -0.22
CA ALA A 109 -7.84 -1.40 -0.83
C ALA A 109 -7.01 -1.81 -2.04
N THR A 110 -5.92 -2.55 -1.81
CA THR A 110 -4.98 -3.00 -2.85
C THR A 110 -5.62 -3.87 -3.94
N ASP A 111 -6.80 -4.43 -3.66
CA ASP A 111 -7.60 -5.29 -4.52
C ASP A 111 -8.70 -4.56 -5.31
N GLU A 112 -8.91 -3.26 -5.07
CA GLU A 112 -9.98 -2.47 -5.69
C GLU A 112 -9.46 -1.44 -6.71
N ALA A 113 -10.26 -1.15 -7.74
CA ALA A 113 -9.94 -0.13 -8.74
C ALA A 113 -9.79 1.25 -8.11
N TYR A 114 -8.76 2.00 -8.52
CA TYR A 114 -8.31 3.26 -7.92
C TYR A 114 -7.87 3.15 -6.45
N THR A 115 -7.75 1.93 -5.92
CA THR A 115 -7.22 1.62 -4.58
C THR A 115 -7.71 2.59 -3.49
N PRO A 116 -9.03 2.77 -3.28
CA PRO A 116 -9.54 3.67 -2.25
C PRO A 116 -9.12 3.21 -0.85
N ILE A 117 -9.18 4.10 0.13
CA ILE A 117 -9.01 3.71 1.54
C ILE A 117 -10.34 3.15 2.05
N LYS A 118 -10.29 1.98 2.71
CA LYS A 118 -11.44 1.31 3.34
C LYS A 118 -11.09 0.85 4.75
N GLN A 119 -12.08 0.54 5.57
CA GLN A 119 -11.83 -0.05 6.87
C GLN A 119 -11.62 -1.57 6.73
N ASP A 120 -10.55 -2.09 7.33
CA ASP A 120 -10.29 -3.53 7.46
C ASP A 120 -11.47 -4.21 8.18
N THR A 121 -11.66 -5.50 7.91
CA THR A 121 -12.71 -6.30 8.54
C THR A 121 -12.13 -7.51 9.26
N LYS A 122 -12.71 -7.85 10.41
CA LYS A 122 -12.37 -9.05 11.17
C LYS A 122 -13.64 -9.82 11.47
N LYS A 123 -13.76 -11.03 10.91
CA LYS A 123 -14.95 -11.89 11.04
C LYS A 123 -16.23 -11.20 10.57
N GLY A 124 -16.15 -10.47 9.45
CA GLY A 124 -17.28 -9.75 8.85
C GLY A 124 -17.65 -8.42 9.52
N ASN A 125 -16.98 -8.03 10.60
CA ASN A 125 -17.20 -6.77 11.29
C ASN A 125 -16.06 -5.79 11.01
N LEU A 126 -16.37 -4.49 11.04
CA LEU A 126 -15.37 -3.43 10.95
C LEU A 126 -14.33 -3.57 12.06
N ARG A 127 -13.05 -3.43 11.70
CA ARG A 127 -11.94 -3.64 12.62
C ARG A 127 -11.50 -2.32 13.22
N TYR A 128 -11.31 -2.35 14.53
CA TYR A 128 -10.73 -1.28 15.31
C TYR A 128 -9.50 -1.81 16.04
N TYR A 129 -8.51 -0.95 16.20
CA TYR A 129 -7.46 -1.17 17.17
C TYR A 129 -8.03 -1.11 18.59
N PRO A 130 -7.45 -1.89 19.53
CA PRO A 130 -7.88 -1.90 20.93
C PRO A 130 -7.66 -0.56 21.64
N TYR A 131 -6.81 0.31 21.08
CA TYR A 131 -6.52 1.66 21.55
C TYR A 131 -6.37 2.59 20.35
N ASN A 132 -6.48 3.90 20.58
CA ASN A 132 -6.15 4.88 19.57
C ASN A 132 -4.66 4.84 19.25
N ILE A 133 -4.31 5.01 17.98
CA ILE A 133 -2.93 5.24 17.57
C ILE A 133 -2.53 6.68 17.90
N ASN A 134 -1.25 6.91 18.24
CA ASN A 134 -0.78 8.23 18.71
C ASN A 134 -0.15 9.09 17.59
N TRP A 135 -0.27 8.67 16.34
CA TRP A 135 0.45 9.23 15.19
C TRP A 135 -0.45 9.17 13.96
N ASN A 136 -0.14 9.94 12.92
CA ASN A 136 -0.77 9.71 11.63
C ASN A 136 -0.12 8.47 11.02
N TYR A 137 -0.93 7.54 10.53
CA TYR A 137 -0.47 6.29 9.95
C TYR A 137 -0.96 6.16 8.52
N GLY A 138 -0.16 5.52 7.68
CA GLY A 138 -0.57 5.16 6.33
C GLY A 138 0.61 4.61 5.53
N LEU A 139 0.78 5.06 4.29
CA LEU A 139 1.73 4.44 3.36
C LEU A 139 2.60 5.42 2.55
N LEU A 140 3.73 4.90 2.05
CA LEU A 140 4.47 5.48 0.93
C LEU A 140 3.87 5.01 -0.40
N PRO A 141 3.41 5.93 -1.27
CA PRO A 141 2.87 5.53 -2.56
C PRO A 141 3.99 5.00 -3.45
N GLN A 142 3.62 4.21 -4.46
CA GLN A 142 4.54 3.60 -5.43
C GLN A 142 5.61 2.72 -4.78
N THR A 143 5.31 2.11 -3.63
CA THR A 143 6.14 1.08 -3.01
C THR A 143 5.35 -0.21 -2.91
N TRP A 144 6.02 -1.35 -2.89
CA TRP A 144 5.37 -2.65 -2.73
C TRP A 144 6.34 -3.62 -2.07
N GLU A 145 5.90 -4.23 -0.98
CA GLU A 145 6.62 -5.29 -0.30
C GLU A 145 6.31 -6.64 -0.98
N ASP A 146 7.12 -6.98 -1.99
CA ASP A 146 6.95 -8.19 -2.80
C ASP A 146 6.95 -9.46 -1.92
N PRO A 147 5.85 -10.23 -1.89
CA PRO A 147 5.73 -11.41 -1.03
C PRO A 147 6.59 -12.60 -1.51
N THR A 148 7.31 -12.45 -2.62
CA THR A 148 8.25 -13.45 -3.15
C THR A 148 9.71 -13.09 -2.93
N ALA A 149 9.99 -11.86 -2.50
CA ALA A 149 11.33 -11.37 -2.21
C ALA A 149 11.66 -11.60 -0.73
N ALA A 150 12.54 -12.56 -0.44
CA ALA A 150 13.03 -12.79 0.92
C ALA A 150 14.10 -11.76 1.30
N ASN A 151 13.92 -11.09 2.43
CA ASN A 151 14.89 -10.14 2.96
C ASN A 151 15.88 -10.85 3.90
N ALA A 152 17.13 -10.96 3.47
CA ALA A 152 18.19 -11.64 4.21
C ALA A 152 18.57 -10.94 5.52
N ASP A 153 18.36 -9.63 5.63
CA ASP A 153 18.68 -8.85 6.83
C ASP A 153 17.70 -9.13 7.99
N VAL A 154 16.54 -9.74 7.69
CA VAL A 154 15.45 -10.02 8.65
C VAL A 154 15.04 -11.49 8.64
N GLU A 155 16.03 -12.38 8.73
CA GLU A 155 15.83 -13.84 8.84
C GLU A 155 15.06 -14.44 7.63
N GLY A 156 15.14 -13.81 6.46
CA GLY A 156 14.47 -14.29 5.24
C GLY A 156 12.97 -14.03 5.21
N ALA A 157 12.45 -13.10 6.01
CA ALA A 157 11.05 -12.70 5.95
C ALA A 157 10.66 -12.21 4.54
N LEU A 158 9.43 -12.53 4.15
CA LEU A 158 8.81 -12.10 2.90
C LEU A 158 7.99 -10.82 3.15
N GLY A 159 7.77 -10.01 2.11
CA GLY A 159 6.83 -8.90 2.19
C GLY A 159 5.39 -9.35 2.47
N ASP A 160 4.56 -8.47 3.04
CA ASP A 160 3.13 -8.75 3.27
C ASP A 160 2.22 -8.45 2.09
N ASN A 161 2.78 -8.11 0.92
CA ASN A 161 2.06 -7.78 -0.31
C ASN A 161 1.38 -6.41 -0.31
N ASP A 162 1.71 -5.54 0.65
CA ASP A 162 1.17 -4.18 0.77
C ASP A 162 2.24 -3.10 0.44
N PRO A 163 1.85 -1.82 0.34
CA PRO A 163 2.79 -0.70 0.27
C PRO A 163 3.55 -0.53 1.59
N VAL A 164 4.70 0.12 1.54
CA VAL A 164 5.50 0.38 2.75
C VAL A 164 4.74 1.31 3.70
N ASP A 165 4.54 0.83 4.92
CA ASP A 165 3.91 1.58 6.00
C ASP A 165 4.73 2.77 6.49
N VAL A 166 4.04 3.80 6.97
CA VAL A 166 4.61 5.02 7.55
C VAL A 166 3.88 5.43 8.82
N VAL A 167 4.65 5.80 9.83
CA VAL A 167 4.18 6.41 11.08
C VAL A 167 4.68 7.84 11.18
N GLU A 168 3.87 8.83 10.82
CA GLU A 168 4.25 10.24 10.87
C GLU A 168 4.05 10.82 12.29
N ILE A 169 5.13 11.33 12.88
CA ILE A 169 5.24 11.66 14.32
C ILE A 169 5.04 13.14 14.65
N GLY A 170 4.60 13.94 13.68
CA GLY A 170 4.31 15.35 13.87
C GLY A 170 3.20 15.61 14.90
N GLU A 171 3.09 16.88 15.29
CA GLU A 171 2.11 17.29 16.29
C GLU A 171 0.68 17.26 15.72
N ARG A 172 0.52 17.70 14.46
CA ARG A 172 -0.78 17.87 13.80
C ARG A 172 -1.47 16.54 13.53
N ARG A 173 -2.76 16.45 13.88
CA ARG A 173 -3.67 15.40 13.39
C ARG A 173 -4.06 15.66 11.94
N ALA A 174 -3.81 14.71 11.06
CA ALA A 174 -4.22 14.75 9.66
C ALA A 174 -5.55 14.00 9.44
N ASN A 175 -6.14 14.15 8.26
CA ASN A 175 -7.39 13.45 7.88
C ASN A 175 -7.10 12.23 7.00
N ILE A 176 -8.07 11.31 6.93
CA ILE A 176 -8.01 10.16 6.01
C ILE A 176 -7.89 10.69 4.57
N GLY A 177 -6.91 10.18 3.82
CA GLY A 177 -6.61 10.58 2.45
C GLY A 177 -5.84 11.90 2.31
N ASP A 178 -5.40 12.54 3.41
CA ASP A 178 -4.45 13.65 3.30
C ASP A 178 -3.15 13.15 2.64
N VAL A 179 -2.65 13.89 1.65
CA VAL A 179 -1.34 13.65 1.01
C VAL A 179 -0.33 14.63 1.60
N LEU A 180 0.56 14.12 2.45
CA LEU A 180 1.53 14.93 3.17
C LEU A 180 2.93 14.81 2.58
N ARG A 181 3.75 15.83 2.81
CA ARG A 181 5.18 15.83 2.51
C ARG A 181 5.97 15.61 3.80
N GLY A 182 6.87 14.64 3.84
CA GLY A 182 7.69 14.34 5.02
C GLY A 182 9.11 13.88 4.68
N THR A 183 10.00 13.99 5.67
CA THR A 183 11.36 13.40 5.65
C THR A 183 11.42 12.22 6.60
N LEU A 184 12.37 11.31 6.40
CA LEU A 184 12.50 10.09 7.23
C LEU A 184 12.68 10.34 8.73
N THR A 185 13.13 11.53 9.12
CA THR A 185 13.21 11.93 10.54
C THR A 185 11.85 12.02 11.23
N ALA A 186 10.79 12.29 10.47
CA ALA A 186 9.43 12.43 10.99
C ALA A 186 8.68 11.09 11.06
N ILE A 187 9.35 9.95 10.81
CA ILE A 187 8.67 8.64 10.66
C ILE A 187 9.17 7.65 11.73
N ARG A 188 8.34 7.19 12.69
CA ARG A 188 8.79 6.28 13.79
C ARG A 188 7.72 5.44 14.55
N ASP A 189 8.06 4.16 14.78
CA ASP A 189 7.71 3.13 15.81
C ASP A 189 6.37 3.13 16.59
N TRP A 190 5.53 2.11 16.32
CA TRP A 190 4.50 1.57 17.24
C TRP A 190 4.25 0.05 17.08
N PHE A 191 4.82 -0.57 16.06
CA PHE A 191 4.39 -1.87 15.53
C PHE A 191 4.57 -3.09 16.44
N ARG A 192 5.21 -2.99 17.62
CA ARG A 192 5.59 -4.17 18.42
C ARG A 192 4.37 -4.86 19.03
N ASP A 193 3.56 -4.07 19.72
CA ASP A 193 2.67 -4.60 20.77
C ASP A 193 1.20 -4.57 20.34
N TYR A 194 0.87 -3.90 19.25
CA TYR A 194 -0.52 -3.60 18.94
C TYR A 194 -1.41 -4.79 18.62
N LYS A 195 -0.81 -5.90 18.19
CA LYS A 195 -1.52 -7.15 17.90
C LYS A 195 -1.75 -8.00 19.15
N ILE A 196 -1.16 -7.65 20.30
CA ILE A 196 -1.27 -8.42 21.55
C ILE A 196 -2.72 -8.47 22.07
N PRO A 197 -3.47 -7.35 22.15
CA PRO A 197 -4.85 -7.41 22.63
C PRO A 197 -5.79 -8.18 21.69
N ASP A 198 -5.38 -8.37 20.43
CA ASP A 198 -6.06 -9.21 19.44
C ASP A 198 -5.85 -10.72 19.65
N GLY A 199 -5.10 -11.12 20.70
CA GLY A 199 -4.73 -12.50 21.00
C GLY A 199 -3.58 -13.03 20.14
N LYS A 200 -2.89 -12.17 19.39
CA LYS A 200 -1.71 -12.53 18.58
C LYS A 200 -0.43 -12.32 19.41
N PRO A 201 0.65 -13.09 19.16
CA PRO A 201 1.94 -12.79 19.76
C PRO A 201 2.42 -11.38 19.36
N ALA A 202 3.27 -10.79 20.18
CA ALA A 202 3.95 -9.54 19.83
C ALA A 202 4.69 -9.72 18.49
N ASN A 203 4.67 -8.69 17.64
CA ASN A 203 5.46 -8.74 16.41
C ASN A 203 6.95 -8.83 16.81
N ARG A 204 7.70 -9.69 16.11
CA ARG A 204 9.16 -9.69 16.17
C ARG A 204 9.67 -8.74 15.10
N PHE A 205 10.55 -7.82 15.47
CA PHE A 205 11.27 -7.04 14.48
C PHE A 205 12.58 -7.72 14.14
N GLY A 206 12.96 -7.65 12.87
CA GLY A 206 14.32 -7.97 12.46
C GLY A 206 15.36 -7.00 13.06
N LEU A 207 16.63 -7.20 12.73
CA LEU A 207 17.72 -6.29 13.12
C LEU A 207 17.82 -6.02 14.63
N GLY A 208 17.45 -7.03 15.44
CA GLY A 208 17.59 -7.00 16.89
C GLY A 208 16.63 -6.02 17.60
N ASN A 209 15.45 -5.76 17.04
CA ASN A 209 14.47 -4.78 17.57
C ASN A 209 15.02 -3.36 17.72
N LYS A 210 16.07 -3.02 16.95
CA LYS A 210 16.64 -1.68 16.94
C LYS A 210 16.20 -0.98 15.67
N PRO A 211 15.75 0.27 15.77
CA PRO A 211 15.50 1.01 14.57
C PRO A 211 16.86 1.25 13.85
N THR A 212 16.84 1.24 12.53
CA THR A 212 18.01 1.19 11.60
C THR A 212 18.54 2.59 11.27
N SER A 213 19.40 2.79 10.26
CA SER A 213 19.82 4.15 9.90
C SER A 213 18.90 4.77 8.85
N LYS A 214 19.00 6.09 8.64
CA LYS A 214 18.31 6.77 7.53
C LYS A 214 18.66 6.13 6.18
N GLU A 215 19.93 5.77 6.01
CA GLU A 215 20.46 5.15 4.80
C GLU A 215 19.83 3.77 4.57
N TYR A 216 19.64 2.99 5.63
CA TYR A 216 18.95 1.70 5.54
C TYR A 216 17.47 1.89 5.16
N ALA A 217 16.78 2.85 5.76
CA ALA A 217 15.40 3.15 5.39
C ALA A 217 15.27 3.62 3.93
N LEU A 218 16.19 4.47 3.45
CA LEU A 218 16.24 4.87 2.04
C LEU A 218 16.47 3.67 1.12
N LYS A 219 17.33 2.73 1.51
CA LYS A 219 17.55 1.48 0.76
C LYS A 219 16.25 0.67 0.65
N VAL A 220 15.55 0.44 1.77
CA VAL A 220 14.27 -0.31 1.77
C VAL A 220 13.20 0.38 0.90
N ILE A 221 13.10 1.70 0.98
CA ILE A 221 12.17 2.48 0.14
C ILE A 221 12.50 2.32 -1.34
N GLU A 222 13.78 2.33 -1.71
CA GLU A 222 14.19 2.11 -3.09
C GLU A 222 13.87 0.69 -3.55
N GLU A 223 14.21 -0.34 -2.77
CA GLU A 223 13.96 -1.75 -3.10
C GLU A 223 12.46 -2.06 -3.29
N THR A 224 11.61 -1.48 -2.44
CA THR A 224 10.16 -1.64 -2.53
C THR A 224 9.56 -0.79 -3.65
N ASN A 225 10.14 0.37 -3.98
CA ASN A 225 9.78 1.13 -5.18
C ASN A 225 10.14 0.37 -6.47
N GLU A 226 11.33 -0.22 -6.56
CA GLU A 226 11.72 -1.09 -7.68
C GLU A 226 10.80 -2.30 -7.84
N SER A 227 10.37 -2.88 -6.71
CA SER A 227 9.42 -4.00 -6.70
C SER A 227 8.05 -3.56 -7.23
N TRP A 228 7.54 -2.42 -6.76
CA TRP A 228 6.33 -1.79 -7.30
C TRP A 228 6.47 -1.49 -8.80
N GLU A 229 7.61 -0.98 -9.26
CA GLU A 229 7.81 -0.71 -10.69
C GLU A 229 7.71 -1.99 -11.52
N LYS A 230 8.29 -3.11 -11.05
CA LYS A 230 8.19 -4.41 -11.71
C LYS A 230 6.73 -4.89 -11.75
N LEU A 231 5.99 -4.69 -10.66
CA LEU A 231 4.57 -5.00 -10.55
C LEU A 231 3.74 -4.22 -11.59
N VAL A 232 3.81 -2.89 -11.60
CA VAL A 232 2.98 -2.06 -12.50
C VAL A 232 3.39 -2.20 -13.97
N LYS A 233 4.67 -2.49 -14.25
CA LYS A 233 5.17 -2.84 -15.59
C LYS A 233 4.81 -4.27 -16.01
N ARG A 234 4.07 -5.03 -15.18
CA ARG A 234 3.66 -6.43 -15.39
C ARG A 234 4.83 -7.39 -15.65
N LYS A 235 6.00 -7.09 -15.07
CA LYS A 235 7.14 -8.02 -15.07
C LYS A 235 6.96 -9.13 -14.03
N ILE A 236 6.13 -8.87 -13.03
CA ILE A 236 5.73 -9.82 -11.99
C ILE A 236 4.18 -9.93 -12.05
N PRO A 237 3.60 -11.14 -11.85
CA PRO A 237 2.15 -11.29 -11.80
C PRO A 237 1.55 -10.51 -10.62
N ALA A 238 0.48 -9.75 -10.89
CA ALA A 238 -0.20 -8.94 -9.86
C ALA A 238 -1.07 -9.78 -8.90
N GLY A 239 -1.43 -11.00 -9.29
CA GLY A 239 -2.37 -11.81 -8.50
C GLY A 239 -3.73 -11.10 -8.38
N GLU A 240 -4.13 -10.81 -7.15
CA GLU A 240 -5.39 -10.14 -6.81
C GLU A 240 -5.26 -8.60 -6.76
N LEU A 241 -4.04 -8.06 -6.88
CA LEU A 241 -3.79 -6.63 -6.81
C LEU A 241 -4.40 -5.92 -8.02
N SER A 242 -5.16 -4.86 -7.74
CA SER A 242 -5.62 -3.92 -8.76
C SER A 242 -4.44 -3.06 -9.20
N LEU A 243 -4.26 -2.92 -10.52
CA LEU A 243 -3.28 -2.00 -11.13
C LEU A 243 -3.97 -0.88 -11.94
N ALA A 244 -5.27 -0.70 -11.71
CA ALA A 244 -6.17 0.17 -12.46
C ALA A 244 -6.65 1.34 -11.62
#